data_AF-A0A1L6HWH9-F1
#
_entry.id   AF-A0A1L6HWH9-F1
#
_cell.length_a   1.000
_cell.length_b   1.000
_cell.length_c   1.000
_cell.angle_alpha   90.00
_cell.angle_beta   90.00
_cell.angle_gamma   90.00
#
_symmetry.space_group_name_H-M   'P 1'
#
loop_
_entity.id
_entity.type
_entity.pdbx_description
1 polymer ?
#
loop_
_entity_poly.entity_id
_entity_poly.type
_entity_poly.pdbx_seq_one_letter_code
_entity_poly.pdbx_strand_id
1 'polypeptide(L)'
;MKQTREPEADRLANLRGCRVSPPIPQPWGDSCRIIEWIDTGGQISRRVVAEDVTPDEVRAMIRRHVQGRKHVLVDDERQPRQTLPRR
;
A
#
# COMPACT_ATOMS: atom_id res chain seq x y z
N MET A 1 -25.53 -11.63 14.47
CA MET A 1 -24.15 -11.90 14.88
C MET A 1 -23.26 -10.80 14.31
N LYS A 2 -22.67 -9.96 15.16
CA LYS A 2 -21.72 -8.92 14.73
C LYS A 2 -20.33 -9.57 14.79
N GLN A 3 -19.78 -9.97 13.65
CA GLN A 3 -18.41 -10.49 13.61
C GLN A 3 -17.46 -9.34 13.95
N THR A 4 -16.84 -9.41 15.12
CA THR A 4 -15.70 -8.59 15.51
C THR A 4 -14.53 -8.91 14.57
N ARG A 5 -14.35 -8.11 13.51
CA ARG A 5 -13.26 -8.22 12.52
C ARG A 5 -11.91 -7.68 13.06
N GLU A 6 -11.56 -7.98 14.31
CA GLU A 6 -10.39 -7.38 14.97
C GLU A 6 -9.06 -8.17 15.02
N PRO A 7 -8.83 -9.32 14.33
CA PRO A 7 -7.46 -9.87 14.26
C PRO A 7 -6.71 -9.62 12.94
N GLU A 8 -7.35 -9.15 11.86
CA GLU A 8 -6.68 -9.04 10.53
C GLU A 8 -6.10 -7.66 10.25
N ALA A 9 -6.78 -6.59 10.70
CA ALA A 9 -6.27 -5.24 10.58
C ALA A 9 -4.91 -5.07 11.30
N ASP A 10 -4.74 -5.73 12.44
CA ASP A 10 -3.50 -5.70 13.23
C ASP A 10 -2.37 -6.51 12.55
N ARG A 11 -2.70 -7.63 11.89
CA ARG A 11 -1.71 -8.42 11.13
C ARG A 11 -1.18 -7.66 9.92
N LEU A 12 -2.03 -6.90 9.23
CA LEU A 12 -1.63 -6.05 8.10
C LEU A 12 -0.82 -4.82 8.56
N ALA A 13 -1.17 -4.23 9.70
CA ALA A 13 -0.44 -3.10 10.27
C ALA A 13 1.03 -3.44 10.60
N ASN A 14 1.31 -4.72 10.89
CA ASN A 14 2.65 -5.22 11.22
C ASN A 14 3.50 -5.61 9.99
N LEU A 15 3.04 -5.37 8.76
CA LEU A 15 3.84 -5.61 7.55
C LEU A 15 5.04 -4.67 7.46
N ARG A 16 6.24 -5.18 7.74
CA ARG A 16 7.49 -4.42 7.62
C ARG A 16 7.68 -3.86 6.21
N GLY A 17 8.14 -2.61 6.15
CA GLY A 17 8.42 -1.92 4.88
C GLY A 17 7.17 -1.47 4.12
N CYS A 18 5.98 -1.66 4.69
CA CYS A 18 4.71 -1.24 4.12
C CYS A 18 3.93 -0.41 5.15
N ARG A 19 3.07 0.47 4.65
CA ARG A 19 2.03 1.14 5.44
C ARG A 19 0.69 0.74 4.87
N VAL A 20 -0.22 0.34 5.75
CA VAL A 20 -1.59 -0.03 5.38
C VAL A 20 -2.53 0.99 5.99
N SER A 21 -3.45 1.53 5.19
CA SER A 21 -4.49 2.41 5.70
C SER A 21 -5.51 1.64 6.55
N PRO A 22 -6.30 2.33 7.40
CA PRO A 22 -7.56 1.78 7.87
C PRO A 22 -8.48 1.47 6.67
N PRO A 23 -9.52 0.64 6.85
CA PRO A 23 -10.57 0.47 5.84
C PRO A 23 -11.13 1.83 5.41
N ILE A 24 -11.24 2.02 4.11
CA ILE A 24 -11.84 3.20 3.49
C ILE A 24 -13.19 2.76 2.91
N PRO A 25 -14.32 3.17 3.52
CA PRO A 25 -15.64 2.90 2.97
C PRO A 25 -15.78 3.59 1.61
N GLN A 26 -16.24 2.86 0.60
CA GLN A 26 -16.55 3.42 -0.71
C GLN A 26 -18.02 3.86 -0.74
N PRO A 27 -18.35 4.95 -1.47
CA PRO A 27 -19.73 5.41 -1.59
C PRO A 27 -20.64 4.38 -2.29
N TRP A 28 -20.06 3.53 -3.14
CA TRP A 28 -20.72 2.39 -3.77
C TRP A 28 -19.71 1.24 -3.89
N GLY A 29 -20.13 0.01 -3.58
CA GLY A 29 -19.29 -1.20 -3.64
C GLY A 29 -18.55 -1.51 -2.34
N ASP A 30 -17.61 -2.44 -2.43
CA ASP A 30 -16.86 -2.95 -1.28
C ASP A 30 -15.82 -1.94 -0.78
N SER A 31 -15.55 -1.98 0.52
CA SER A 31 -14.54 -1.12 1.12
C SER A 31 -13.13 -1.54 0.70
N CYS A 32 -12.18 -0.61 0.76
CA CYS A 32 -10.82 -0.84 0.29
C CYS A 32 -9.77 -0.39 1.31
N ARG A 33 -8.53 -0.78 1.07
CA ARG A 33 -7.36 -0.25 1.79
C ARG A 33 -6.34 0.25 0.79
N ILE A 34 -5.50 1.18 1.24
CA ILE A 34 -4.35 1.66 0.50
C ILE A 34 -3.11 1.06 1.14
N ILE A 35 -2.32 0.36 0.33
CA ILE A 35 -0.98 -0.11 0.67
C ILE A 35 0.03 0.87 0.08
N GLU A 36 0.94 1.37 0.90
CA GLU A 36 2.07 2.18 0.49
C GLU A 36 3.38 1.47 0.86
N TRP A 37 4.36 1.45 -0.04
CA TRP A 37 5.69 0.88 0.21
C TRP A 37 6.78 1.66 -0.53
N ILE A 38 8.05 1.45 -0.18
CA ILE A 38 9.18 1.98 -0.96
C ILE A 38 9.58 0.95 -2.01
N ASP A 39 9.57 1.35 -3.28
CA ASP A 39 10.00 0.50 -4.38
C ASP A 39 11.53 0.41 -4.49
N THR A 40 12.02 -0.43 -5.41
CA THR A 40 13.46 -0.63 -5.65
C THR A 40 14.18 0.63 -6.13
N GLY A 41 13.46 1.59 -6.69
CA GLY A 41 13.97 2.93 -7.07
C GLY A 41 14.02 3.89 -5.89
N GLY A 42 13.60 3.47 -4.69
CA GLY A 42 13.55 4.31 -3.50
C GLY A 42 12.40 5.31 -3.52
N GLN A 43 11.36 5.07 -4.32
CA GLN A 43 10.19 5.95 -4.42
C GLN A 43 8.98 5.31 -3.75
N ILE A 44 8.04 6.13 -3.31
CA ILE A 44 6.77 5.62 -2.76
C ILE A 44 5.94 5.05 -3.90
N SER A 45 5.60 3.78 -3.76
CA SER A 45 4.60 3.08 -4.57
C SER A 45 3.34 2.87 -3.75
N ARG A 46 2.18 2.91 -4.42
CA ARG A 46 0.87 2.80 -3.77
C ARG A 46 -0.03 1.85 -4.56
N ARG A 47 -0.89 1.12 -3.86
CA ARG A 47 -1.93 0.32 -4.51
C ARG A 47 -3.19 0.23 -3.65
N VAL A 48 -4.33 0.25 -4.32
CA VAL A 48 -5.64 -0.03 -3.72
C VAL A 48 -5.88 -1.53 -3.75
N VAL A 49 -6.35 -2.07 -2.64
CA VAL A 49 -6.66 -3.48 -2.42
C VAL A 49 -8.00 -3.60 -1.70
N ALA A 50 -8.61 -4.79 -1.73
CA ALA A 50 -9.83 -5.06 -0.98
C ALA A 50 -9.62 -4.90 0.54
N GLU A 51 -10.71 -4.68 1.28
CA GLU A 51 -10.68 -4.56 2.75
C GLU A 51 -10.05 -5.77 3.45
N ASP A 52 -10.36 -6.96 2.95
CA ASP A 52 -10.03 -8.28 3.50
C ASP A 52 -8.77 -8.89 2.90
N VAL A 53 -7.94 -8.06 2.23
CA VAL A 53 -6.65 -8.51 1.69
C VAL A 53 -5.79 -9.12 2.80
N THR A 54 -5.14 -10.24 2.49
CA THR A 54 -4.26 -10.91 3.45
C THR A 54 -2.81 -10.39 3.36
N PRO A 55 -2.01 -10.53 4.43
CA PRO A 55 -0.59 -10.16 4.40
C PRO A 55 0.22 -10.82 3.28
N ASP A 56 -0.09 -12.09 2.95
CA ASP A 56 0.63 -12.83 1.90
C ASP A 56 0.25 -12.37 0.50
N GLU A 57 -1.01 -11.98 0.28
CA GLU A 57 -1.45 -11.34 -0.96
C GLU A 57 -0.78 -9.98 -1.14
N VAL A 58 -0.65 -9.17 -0.08
CA VAL A 58 0.09 -7.91 -0.13
C VAL A 58 1.55 -8.15 -0.52
N ARG A 59 2.22 -9.12 0.12
CA ARG A 59 3.62 -9.48 -0.23
C ARG A 59 3.74 -9.96 -1.66
N ALA A 60 2.83 -10.81 -2.13
CA ALA A 60 2.82 -11.30 -3.50
C ALA A 60 2.58 -10.17 -4.51
N MET A 61 1.66 -9.26 -4.20
CA MET A 61 1.36 -8.08 -5.01
C MET A 61 2.59 -7.16 -5.14
N ILE A 62 3.29 -6.89 -4.03
CA ILE A 62 4.50 -6.05 -4.04
C ILE A 62 5.63 -6.74 -4.82
N ARG A 63 5.86 -8.04 -4.62
CA ARG A 63 6.88 -8.79 -5.38
C ARG A 63 6.63 -8.78 -6.89
N ARG A 64 5.35 -8.80 -7.30
CA ARG A 64 4.94 -8.77 -8.72
C ARG A 64 4.79 -7.35 -9.25
N HIS A 65 4.99 -6.32 -8.43
CA HIS A 65 4.81 -4.94 -8.85
C HIS A 65 5.85 -4.57 -9.91
N VAL A 66 5.36 -4.17 -11.07
CA VAL A 66 6.17 -3.54 -12.11
C VAL A 66 5.88 -2.05 -12.06
N GLN A 67 6.93 -1.23 -11.93
CA GLN A 67 6.76 0.22 -11.95
C GLN A 67 6.24 0.65 -13.32
N GLY A 68 5.16 1.45 -13.31
CA GLY A 68 4.65 2.09 -14.52
C GLY A 68 5.65 3.11 -15.07
N ARG A 69 5.41 3.58 -16.31
CA ARG A 69 6.20 4.68 -16.89
C ARG A 69 6.00 5.93 -16.04
N LYS A 70 7.10 6.48 -15.52
CA LYS A 70 7.12 7.81 -14.90
C LYS A 70 7.50 8.81 -15.97
N HIS A 71 6.63 9.78 -16.21
CA HIS A 71 6.91 10.91 -17.10
C HIS A 71 7.65 11.96 -16.29
N VAL A 72 8.88 12.26 -16.69
CA VAL A 72 9.80 13.19 -16.02
C VAL A 72 10.31 14.15 -17.10
N LEU A 73 10.34 15.45 -16.81
CA LEU A 73 10.89 16.47 -17.70
C LEU A 73 12.42 16.50 -17.61
N VAL A 74 13.08 17.11 -18.60
CA VAL A 74 14.55 17.13 -18.67
C VAL A 74 15.16 17.96 -17.53
N ASP A 75 14.44 19.00 -17.11
CA ASP A 75 14.78 19.91 -16.03
C ASP A 75 14.26 19.46 -14.66
N ASP A 76 13.52 18.34 -14.58
CA ASP A 76 13.15 17.76 -13.28
C ASP A 76 14.40 17.29 -12.55
N GLU A 77 14.61 17.83 -11.35
CA GLU A 77 15.68 17.38 -10.47
C GLU A 77 15.48 15.91 -10.11
N ARG A 78 16.60 15.18 -9.95
CA ARG A 78 16.56 13.78 -9.54
C ARG A 78 15.90 13.67 -8.17
N GLN A 79 14.70 13.09 -8.13
CA GLN A 79 13.96 12.95 -6.87
C GLN A 79 14.77 12.14 -5.85
N PRO A 80 14.92 12.66 -4.60
CA PRO A 80 15.60 11.94 -3.55
C PRO A 80 14.86 10.65 -3.20
N ARG A 81 15.55 9.73 -2.53
CA ARG A 81 14.88 8.56 -1.95
C ARG A 81 13.87 9.03 -0.91
N GLN A 82 12.65 8.52 -1.02
CA GLN A 82 11.57 8.81 -0.11
C GLN A 82 11.57 7.82 1.06
N THR A 83 10.97 8.22 2.17
CA THR A 83 10.76 7.36 3.34
C THR A 83 9.26 7.22 3.59
N LEU A 84 8.84 6.09 4.16
CA LEU A 84 7.49 5.96 4.66
C LEU A 84 7.44 6.62 6.05
N PRO A 85 6.57 7.60 6.27
CA PRO A 85 6.37 8.17 7.59
C PRO A 85 5.98 7.08 8.60
N ARG A 86 6.58 7.11 9.78
CA ARG A 86 6.20 6.20 10.88
C ARG A 86 4.84 6.62 11.43
N ARG A 87 3.98 5.65 11.75
CA ARG A 87 2.76 5.85 12.56
C ARG A 87 3.12 5.87 14.03
#